data_AF-A0A060CA86-F1
#
_entry.id   AF-A0A060CA86-F1
#
_cell.length_a   1.000
_cell.length_b   1.000
_cell.length_c   1.000
_cell.angle_alpha   90.00
_cell.angle_beta   90.00
_cell.angle_gamma   90.00
#
_symmetry.space_group_name_H-M   'P 1'
#
loop_
_entity.id
_entity.type
_entity.pdbx_description
1 polymer ?
#
loop_
_entity_poly.entity_id
_entity_poly.type
_entity_poly.pdbx_seq_one_letter_code
_entity_poly.pdbx_strand_id
1 'polypeptide(L)'
;ASTADFKSFKTKNEYIHTLPHESRWTDRISCIHLANGEKCAVVFSIDVDAESPYLWRNQTDTRNVLGEIEQRRFGPRQGISNILSLLEKHGIHASFYVPAIVASTYPGLLPRLLKANHEVAYHGYLHERLDSISNDTSIEFLSRTH
;
A
#
# COMPACT_ATOMS: atom_id res chain seq x y z
N ALA A 1 -14.39 18.72 32.05
CA ALA A 1 -13.22 18.42 31.19
C ALA A 1 -13.76 18.27 29.77
N SER A 2 -13.33 19.13 28.85
CA SER A 2 -13.95 19.27 27.53
C SER A 2 -13.62 18.08 26.62
N THR A 3 -14.65 17.47 26.06
CA THR A 3 -14.55 16.51 24.95
C THR A 3 -14.06 17.25 23.71
N ALA A 4 -12.85 16.93 23.26
CA ALA A 4 -12.29 17.48 22.05
C ALA A 4 -13.07 16.96 20.83
N ASP A 5 -13.69 17.89 20.11
CA ASP A 5 -14.32 17.67 18.82
C ASP A 5 -13.29 17.15 17.80
N PHE A 6 -13.52 15.94 17.29
CA PHE A 6 -12.84 15.45 16.09
C PHE A 6 -13.29 16.28 14.89
N LYS A 7 -12.52 17.33 14.59
CA LYS A 7 -12.69 18.11 13.36
C LYS A 7 -12.46 17.20 12.16
N SER A 8 -13.48 17.15 11.31
CA SER A 8 -13.52 16.51 10.00
C SER A 8 -12.21 16.64 9.22
N PHE A 9 -11.67 15.50 8.78
CA PHE A 9 -10.61 15.43 7.79
C PHE A 9 -11.22 15.80 6.42
N LYS A 10 -10.94 17.01 5.91
CA LYS A 10 -11.34 17.40 4.56
C LYS A 10 -10.33 16.85 3.56
N THR A 11 -10.69 15.81 2.82
CA THR A 11 -9.98 15.48 1.60
C THR A 11 -10.35 16.50 0.53
N LYS A 12 -9.36 17.10 -0.15
CA LYS A 12 -9.57 17.96 -1.32
C LYS A 12 -9.96 17.14 -2.55
N ASN A 13 -10.99 16.29 -2.44
CA ASN A 13 -11.55 15.62 -3.61
C ASN A 13 -12.65 16.50 -4.23
N GLU A 14 -12.23 17.52 -4.97
CA GLU A 14 -13.10 18.36 -5.82
C GLU A 14 -13.50 17.67 -7.14
N TYR A 15 -13.59 16.33 -7.19
CA TYR A 15 -13.81 15.59 -8.45
C TYR A 15 -15.11 14.79 -8.53
N ILE A 16 -16.04 14.91 -7.59
CA ILE A 16 -17.30 14.15 -7.65
C ILE A 16 -18.50 15.09 -7.63
N HIS A 17 -18.89 15.57 -8.80
CA HIS A 17 -20.22 16.11 -9.03
C HIS A 17 -21.20 14.94 -9.26
N THR A 18 -22.23 14.83 -8.42
CA THR A 18 -23.33 13.88 -8.63
C THR A 18 -24.39 14.53 -9.52
N LEU A 19 -24.65 13.95 -10.70
CA LEU A 19 -25.71 14.36 -11.62
C LEU A 19 -26.97 13.47 -11.46
N PRO A 20 -28.16 13.95 -11.89
CA PRO A 20 -29.45 13.31 -11.59
C PRO A 20 -29.63 11.93 -12.26
N HIS A 21 -30.54 11.15 -11.68
CA HIS A 21 -30.77 9.70 -11.82
C HIS A 21 -31.18 9.16 -13.22
N GLU A 22 -31.21 9.96 -14.29
CA GLU A 22 -31.85 9.55 -15.56
C GLU A 22 -30.95 9.44 -16.81
N SER A 23 -29.63 9.32 -16.69
CA SER A 23 -28.74 9.17 -17.87
C SER A 23 -28.25 7.73 -18.11
N ARG A 24 -28.24 7.33 -19.38
CA ARG A 24 -27.78 6.03 -19.90
C ARG A 24 -26.34 5.76 -19.45
N TRP A 25 -26.01 4.49 -19.20
CA TRP A 25 -24.71 4.02 -18.70
C TRP A 25 -23.49 4.51 -19.51
N THR A 26 -23.66 4.86 -20.78
CA THR A 26 -22.61 5.35 -21.68
C THR A 26 -22.24 6.82 -21.49
N ASP A 27 -23.11 7.62 -20.86
CA ASP A 27 -22.88 9.06 -20.63
C ASP A 27 -22.10 9.34 -19.32
N ARG A 28 -21.58 8.28 -18.68
CA ARG A 28 -21.04 8.30 -17.30
C ARG A 28 -19.53 8.16 -17.20
N ILE A 29 -18.81 8.36 -18.30
CA ILE A 29 -17.36 8.57 -18.22
C ILE A 29 -17.15 10.07 -18.06
N SER A 30 -17.13 10.54 -16.82
CA SER A 30 -16.49 11.82 -16.52
C SER A 30 -15.04 11.70 -17.01
N CYS A 31 -14.65 12.48 -18.01
CA CYS A 31 -13.26 12.56 -18.43
C CYS A 31 -12.41 12.88 -17.19
N ILE A 32 -11.48 12.00 -16.82
CA ILE A 32 -10.49 12.32 -15.79
C ILE A 32 -9.58 13.37 -16.42
N HIS A 33 -9.70 14.61 -15.97
CA HIS A 33 -8.79 15.68 -16.37
C HIS A 33 -7.49 15.51 -15.60
N LEU A 34 -6.45 15.00 -16.27
CA LEU A 34 -5.14 14.92 -15.68
C LEU A 34 -4.51 16.32 -15.58
N ALA A 35 -3.63 16.47 -14.59
CA ALA A 35 -2.87 17.71 -14.42
C ALA A 35 -2.15 18.08 -15.73
N ASN A 36 -1.99 19.39 -15.98
CA ASN A 36 -1.28 19.94 -17.14
C ASN A 36 -1.81 19.49 -18.52
N GLY A 37 -3.02 18.93 -18.60
CA GLY A 37 -3.58 18.45 -19.86
C GLY A 37 -2.95 17.16 -20.37
N GLU A 38 -2.29 16.40 -19.50
CA GLU A 38 -1.72 15.09 -19.85
C GLU A 38 -2.81 14.13 -20.33
N LYS A 39 -2.42 13.20 -21.21
CA LYS A 39 -3.35 12.24 -21.83
C LYS A 39 -3.28 10.85 -21.22
N CYS A 40 -2.28 10.61 -20.39
CA CYS A 40 -2.01 9.33 -19.75
C CYS A 40 -1.37 9.56 -18.39
N ALA A 41 -1.74 8.73 -17.42
CA ALA A 41 -1.07 8.64 -16.14
C ALA A 41 -0.45 7.25 -16.02
N VAL A 42 0.79 7.18 -15.54
CA VAL A 42 1.49 5.94 -15.25
C VAL A 42 1.83 5.94 -13.77
N VAL A 43 1.54 4.83 -13.09
CA VAL A 43 1.83 4.64 -11.67
C VAL A 43 2.78 3.46 -11.54
N PHE A 44 3.86 3.66 -10.79
CA PHE A 44 4.71 2.58 -10.32
C PHE A 44 4.26 2.21 -8.91
N SER A 45 3.60 1.05 -8.78
CA SER A 45 3.24 0.44 -7.50
C SER A 45 4.20 -0.69 -7.19
N ILE A 46 4.75 -0.70 -5.97
CA ILE A 46 5.69 -1.73 -5.52
C ILE A 46 5.15 -2.34 -4.23
N ASP A 47 4.94 -3.65 -4.26
CA ASP A 47 4.51 -4.42 -3.09
C ASP A 47 5.75 -4.95 -2.35
N VAL A 48 5.87 -4.63 -1.06
CA VAL A 48 7.02 -4.99 -0.22
C VAL A 48 6.64 -6.14 0.72
N ASP A 49 6.23 -7.26 0.14
CA ASP A 49 5.69 -8.41 0.88
C ASP A 49 6.70 -9.11 1.78
N ALA A 50 7.94 -9.23 1.30
CA ALA A 50 8.99 -9.98 1.97
C ALA A 50 8.49 -11.38 2.43
N GLU A 51 8.69 -11.73 3.71
CA GLU A 51 8.25 -13.02 4.25
C GLU A 51 6.74 -13.11 4.53
N SER A 52 6.00 -12.00 4.58
CA SER A 52 4.64 -11.98 5.13
C SER A 52 3.66 -12.95 4.47
N PRO A 53 3.54 -13.07 3.13
CA PRO A 53 2.60 -14.03 2.53
C PRO A 53 3.00 -15.49 2.79
N TYR A 54 4.30 -15.76 3.01
CA TYR A 54 4.75 -17.10 3.40
C TYR A 54 4.37 -17.40 4.85
N LEU A 55 4.56 -16.43 5.75
CA LEU A 55 4.14 -16.57 7.14
C LEU A 55 2.63 -16.77 7.25
N TRP A 56 1.82 -16.03 6.46
CA TRP A 56 0.38 -16.21 6.41
C TRP A 56 -0.04 -17.61 5.94
N ARG A 57 0.57 -18.13 4.87
CA ARG A 57 0.21 -19.46 4.34
C ARG A 57 0.67 -20.63 5.21
N ASN A 58 1.73 -20.44 5.99
CA ASN A 58 2.38 -21.51 6.74
C ASN A 58 2.23 -21.35 8.26
N GLN A 59 1.15 -20.73 8.73
CA GLN A 59 0.91 -20.52 10.16
C GLN A 59 0.93 -21.80 11.00
N THR A 60 0.55 -22.94 10.40
CA THR A 60 0.51 -24.25 11.06
C THR A 60 1.67 -25.16 10.67
N ASP A 61 2.51 -24.75 9.72
CA ASP A 61 3.61 -25.56 9.20
C ASP A 61 4.93 -25.10 9.82
N THR A 62 5.52 -25.96 10.64
CA THR A 62 6.80 -25.68 11.31
C THR A 62 8.02 -25.98 10.45
N ARG A 63 7.82 -26.50 9.23
CA ARG A 63 8.92 -26.79 8.30
C ARG A 63 9.52 -25.49 7.78
N ASN A 64 10.68 -25.13 8.32
CA ASN A 64 11.44 -23.99 7.87
C ASN A 64 12.19 -24.33 6.56
N VAL A 65 11.59 -23.99 5.43
CA VAL A 65 12.24 -24.17 4.11
C VAL A 65 13.18 -22.98 3.89
N LEU A 66 14.45 -23.16 4.27
CA LEU A 66 15.45 -22.09 4.24
C LEU A 66 15.52 -21.35 2.90
N GLY A 67 15.45 -22.08 1.78
CA GLY A 67 15.46 -21.47 0.44
C GLY A 67 14.31 -20.51 0.18
N GLU A 68 13.09 -20.87 0.61
CA GLU A 68 11.89 -20.04 0.46
C GLU A 68 12.00 -18.75 1.29
N ILE A 69 12.53 -18.85 2.51
CA ILE A 69 12.74 -17.70 3.39
C ILE A 69 13.81 -16.77 2.83
N GLU A 70 14.96 -17.30 2.42
CA GLU A 70 16.07 -16.49 1.93
C GLU A 70 15.76 -15.77 0.60
N GLN A 71 15.00 -16.40 -0.28
CA GLN A 71 14.49 -15.73 -1.48
C GLN A 71 13.65 -14.51 -1.13
N ARG A 72 12.78 -14.61 -0.11
CA ARG A 72 11.89 -13.50 0.30
C ARG A 72 12.65 -12.36 0.98
N ARG A 73 13.66 -12.70 1.78
CA ARG A 73 14.57 -11.72 2.43
C ARG A 73 15.41 -10.92 1.45
N PHE A 74 15.58 -11.40 0.22
CA PHE A 74 16.34 -10.67 -0.80
C PHE A 74 15.73 -9.30 -1.11
N GLY A 75 14.40 -9.16 -1.09
CA GLY A 75 13.71 -7.89 -1.36
C GLY A 75 14.15 -6.78 -0.40
N PRO A 76 13.91 -6.91 0.93
CA PRO A 76 14.38 -5.94 1.91
C PRO A 76 15.90 -5.77 1.96
N ARG A 77 16.66 -6.87 1.79
CA ARG A 77 18.12 -6.87 1.88
C ARG A 77 18.80 -6.13 0.72
N GLN A 78 18.29 -6.29 -0.51
CA GLN A 78 18.93 -5.76 -1.72
C GLN A 78 17.94 -5.21 -2.75
N GLY A 79 16.82 -5.89 -2.99
CA GLY A 79 15.86 -5.53 -4.04
C GLY A 79 15.35 -4.09 -3.93
N ILE A 80 14.94 -3.67 -2.73
CA ILE A 80 14.44 -2.30 -2.48
C ILE A 80 15.52 -1.26 -2.79
N SER A 81 16.78 -1.51 -2.42
CA SER A 81 17.88 -0.60 -2.75
C SER A 81 18.00 -0.38 -4.25
N ASN A 82 17.94 -1.46 -5.03
CA ASN A 82 18.10 -1.40 -6.48
C ASN A 82 16.93 -0.66 -7.15
N ILE A 83 15.70 -0.89 -6.66
CA ILE A 83 14.50 -0.20 -7.16
C ILE A 83 14.61 1.30 -6.86
N LEU A 84 14.96 1.67 -5.63
CA LEU A 84 15.12 3.08 -5.25
C LEU A 84 16.17 3.79 -6.12
N SER A 85 17.32 3.16 -6.36
CA SER A 85 18.35 3.73 -7.24
C SER A 85 17.88 3.87 -8.69
N LEU A 86 17.05 2.95 -9.19
CA LEU A 86 16.49 3.06 -10.54
C LEU A 86 15.46 4.20 -10.64
N LEU A 87 14.56 4.31 -9.65
CA LEU A 87 13.57 5.39 -9.59
C LEU A 87 14.25 6.75 -9.49
N GLU A 88 15.25 6.89 -8.63
CA GLU A 88 16.06 8.09 -8.46
C GLU A 88 16.75 8.50 -9.77
N LYS A 89 17.37 7.54 -10.47
CA LYS A 89 18.02 7.78 -11.77
C LYS A 89 17.08 8.39 -12.80
N HIS A 90 15.80 8.04 -12.75
CA HIS A 90 14.79 8.54 -13.68
C HIS A 90 13.93 9.68 -13.11
N GLY A 91 14.20 10.14 -11.89
CA GLY A 91 13.40 11.18 -11.23
C GLY A 91 11.94 10.78 -11.00
N ILE A 92 11.66 9.48 -10.81
CA ILE A 92 10.31 8.94 -10.68
C ILE A 92 9.96 8.76 -9.20
N HIS A 93 8.79 9.24 -8.80
CA HIS A 93 8.18 8.90 -7.51
C HIS A 93 7.22 7.73 -7.69
N ALA A 94 7.18 6.83 -6.71
CA ALA A 94 6.40 5.61 -6.72
C ALA A 94 5.65 5.42 -5.39
N SER A 95 4.70 4.50 -5.38
CA SER A 95 3.93 4.13 -4.19
C SER A 95 4.33 2.73 -3.74
N PHE A 96 4.73 2.61 -2.47
CA PHE A 96 5.16 1.36 -1.85
C PHE A 96 4.10 0.85 -0.89
N TYR A 97 3.59 -0.35 -1.15
CA TYR A 97 2.58 -1.01 -0.33
C TYR A 97 3.30 -1.98 0.63
N VAL A 98 3.24 -1.70 1.93
CA VAL A 98 4.04 -2.41 2.94
C VAL A 98 3.12 -3.07 3.96
N PRO A 99 3.19 -4.41 4.14
CA PRO A 99 2.48 -5.07 5.22
C PRO A 99 3.04 -4.64 6.58
N ALA A 100 2.17 -4.50 7.58
CA ALA A 100 2.59 -3.97 8.89
C ALA A 100 3.65 -4.84 9.60
N ILE A 101 3.57 -6.17 9.44
CA ILE A 101 4.60 -7.08 9.99
C ILE A 101 5.97 -6.85 9.32
N VAL A 102 5.99 -6.50 8.03
CA VAL A 102 7.24 -6.21 7.30
C VAL A 102 7.83 -4.90 7.80
N ALA A 103 7.00 -3.86 7.96
CA ALA A 103 7.44 -2.59 8.54
C ALA A 103 8.04 -2.77 9.95
N SER A 104 7.43 -3.64 10.76
CA SER A 104 7.91 -3.97 12.11
C SER A 104 9.21 -4.79 12.08
N THR A 105 9.33 -5.73 11.15
CA THR A 105 10.50 -6.61 10.98
C THR A 105 11.71 -5.83 10.48
N TYR A 106 11.49 -4.86 9.60
CA TYR A 106 12.53 -4.03 8.97
C TYR A 106 12.31 -2.56 9.33
N PRO A 107 12.61 -2.12 10.57
CA PRO A 107 12.28 -0.78 11.06
C PRO A 107 12.95 0.36 10.26
N GLY A 108 14.05 0.07 9.56
CA GLY A 108 14.72 1.02 8.66
C GLY A 108 14.03 1.20 7.29
N LEU A 109 13.06 0.34 6.93
CA LEU A 109 12.40 0.34 5.63
C LEU A 109 11.57 1.61 5.41
N LEU A 110 10.59 1.89 6.28
CA LEU A 110 9.70 3.04 6.10
C LEU A 110 10.46 4.38 6.13
N PRO A 111 11.38 4.64 7.09
CA PRO A 111 12.16 5.88 7.08
C PRO A 111 12.96 6.07 5.79
N ARG A 112 13.47 4.98 5.21
CA ARG A 112 14.21 5.02 3.95
C ARG A 112 13.32 5.41 2.76
N LEU A 113 12.13 4.80 2.65
CA LEU A 113 11.17 5.11 1.59
C LEU A 113 10.69 6.56 1.67
N LEU A 114 10.34 7.01 2.88
CA LEU A 114 9.89 8.38 3.14
C LEU A 114 11.01 9.41 2.85
N LYS A 115 12.25 9.13 3.26
CA LYS A 115 13.40 10.00 2.97
C LYS A 115 13.67 10.13 1.47
N ALA A 116 13.34 9.10 0.68
CA ALA A 116 13.43 9.12 -0.78
C ALA A 116 12.22 9.78 -1.48
N ASN A 117 11.30 10.39 -0.72
CA ASN A 117 10.09 11.05 -1.22
C ASN A 117 9.18 10.10 -2.01
N HIS A 118 8.99 8.87 -1.50
CA HIS A 118 8.01 7.93 -2.03
C HIS A 118 6.79 7.83 -1.11
N GLU A 119 5.64 7.54 -1.71
CA GLU A 119 4.43 7.24 -0.96
C GLU A 119 4.54 5.86 -0.30
N VAL A 120 4.02 5.74 0.92
CA VAL A 120 3.89 4.46 1.63
C VAL A 120 2.42 4.23 1.95
N ALA A 121 1.90 3.07 1.58
CA ALA A 121 0.51 2.68 1.79
C ALA A 121 0.39 1.33 2.51
N TYR A 122 -0.77 1.10 3.13
CA TYR A 122 -1.09 -0.12 3.87
C TYR A 122 -1.28 -1.31 2.92
N HIS A 123 -0.72 -2.45 3.27
CA HIS A 123 -0.81 -3.69 2.47
C HIS A 123 -1.15 -4.93 3.30
N GLY A 124 -2.11 -4.78 4.22
CA GLY A 124 -2.46 -5.83 5.17
C GLY A 124 -1.50 -5.89 6.36
N TYR A 125 -1.83 -6.73 7.34
CA TYR A 125 -0.95 -6.93 8.49
C TYR A 125 0.13 -7.97 8.19
N LEU A 126 -0.29 -9.13 7.69
CA LEU A 126 0.55 -10.29 7.35
C LEU A 126 0.51 -10.61 5.85
N HIS A 127 -0.11 -9.75 5.02
CA HIS A 127 -0.49 -10.09 3.65
C HIS A 127 -1.49 -11.28 3.64
N GLU A 128 -2.46 -11.18 4.54
CA GLU A 128 -3.60 -12.07 4.66
C GLU A 128 -4.49 -12.03 3.41
N ARG A 129 -5.14 -13.15 3.08
CA ARG A 129 -6.17 -13.12 2.04
C ARG A 129 -7.48 -12.65 2.66
N LEU A 130 -8.05 -11.58 2.13
CA LEU A 130 -9.28 -10.98 2.66
C LEU A 130 -10.49 -11.92 2.60
N ASP A 131 -10.51 -12.88 1.67
CA ASP A 131 -11.56 -13.91 1.58
C ASP A 131 -11.43 -15.00 2.67
N SER A 132 -10.30 -15.05 3.37
CA SER A 132 -10.00 -16.06 4.39
C SER A 132 -10.08 -15.55 5.83
N ILE A 133 -10.43 -14.27 6.01
CA ILE A 133 -10.57 -13.65 7.33
C ILE A 133 -11.94 -13.00 7.50
N SER A 134 -12.36 -12.81 8.75
CA SER A 134 -13.59 -12.08 9.05
C SER A 134 -13.37 -10.57 8.91
N ASN A 135 -14.48 -9.83 8.80
CA ASN A 135 -14.44 -8.36 8.85
C ASN A 135 -13.87 -7.85 10.18
N ASP A 136 -14.22 -8.50 11.30
CA ASP A 136 -13.70 -8.13 12.62
C ASP A 136 -12.18 -8.29 12.69
N THR A 137 -11.63 -9.39 12.14
CA THR A 137 -10.18 -9.59 12.03
C THR A 137 -9.53 -8.53 11.14
N SER A 138 -10.18 -8.16 10.04
CA SER A 138 -9.67 -7.11 9.13
C SER A 138 -9.58 -5.75 9.84
N ILE A 139 -10.60 -5.41 10.63
CA ILE A 139 -10.64 -4.18 11.44
C ILE A 139 -9.59 -4.23 12.55
N GLU A 140 -9.45 -5.36 13.25
CA GLU A 140 -8.42 -5.55 14.27
C GLU A 140 -7.03 -5.32 13.67
N PHE A 141 -6.73 -5.95 12.53
CA PHE A 141 -5.46 -5.79 11.84
C PHE A 141 -5.20 -4.33 11.48
N LEU A 142 -6.17 -3.63 10.90
CA LEU A 142 -6.02 -2.20 10.60
C LEU A 142 -5.74 -1.38 11.86
N SER A 143 -6.46 -1.65 12.96
CA SER A 143 -6.31 -0.92 14.23
C SER A 143 -4.92 -1.03 14.85
N ARG A 144 -4.19 -2.13 14.58
CA ARG A 144 -2.84 -2.38 15.09
C ARG A 144 -1.74 -1.65 14.31
N THR A 145 -2.09 -0.97 13.23
CA THR A 145 -1.13 -0.33 12.30
C THR A 145 -1.03 1.18 12.44
N HIS A 146 -1.73 1.76 13.42
CA HIS A 146 -1.72 3.18 13.73
C HIS A 146 -0.63 3.56 14.74
#